data_AF-A0A9E2AE55-F1
#
_entry.id   AF-A0A9E2AE55-F1
#
_cell.length_a   1.000
_cell.length_b   1.000
_cell.length_c   1.000
_cell.angle_alpha   90.00
_cell.angle_beta   90.00
_cell.angle_gamma   90.00
#
_symmetry.space_group_name_H-M   'P 1'
#
loop_
_entity.id
_entity.type
_entity.pdbx_description
1 polymer ?
#
loop_
_entity_poly.entity_id
_entity_poly.type
_entity_poly.pdbx_seq_one_letter_code
_entity_poly.pdbx_strand_id
1 'polypeptide(L)'
;MEFLDARRLTGPSLLLDEPGSVLDVSCTRADAERLVPVWANNVARVLEELDWPSAQFSALHLVGGASLAFTAPIDALYAASEINEWAWAASAFELGATTEEPDFDTAVAAIKASAKEESNAELMWLLHEAAQRSKTVLWDDDEVSVGLGKTSETWPVREIPDAPDWDAFDDVPIGVVTGTNGKTTSVRLAVHILQGAGQSVGCSSTDWIAVNDQVLDRGDWSGPGGARTVLRQPGVDVAILETARGGLLRRGLGVERADVALITNISEDHLGDFGSQNLDELLAIKWIVSRAVEQSGRLILNADDQLLLKQAEQYSGEVVWFSLDPQNAKIVSHIDSGGLAFVLDGDELVKLESGGRVVICRSHEIPITLGGAARHNVANALSAAALTHSLGVALEDIQTGLTTMVQDENPGRCNLYELDGRSVLVDFAHNPAAMMALFDMARAVPAERRVLCFGQAGDRTDELIRELARDAWAIGLDRVVVSELATYHRGRQHGDVFAIIRDELVRCGADDSQIEHNETEMESFNSAVEWARPGDLVIMLALSGAAPIQARLKELGAE
;
A
#
# COMPACT_ATOMS: atom_id res chain seq x y z
N MET A 1 -13.72 -6.68 26.95
CA MET A 1 -12.95 -7.30 25.85
C MET A 1 -13.96 -7.89 24.89
N GLU A 2 -13.72 -7.81 23.58
CA GLU A 2 -14.61 -8.29 22.53
C GLU A 2 -13.78 -8.99 21.45
N PHE A 3 -14.27 -10.14 20.98
CA PHE A 3 -13.69 -10.86 19.85
C PHE A 3 -13.99 -10.10 18.56
N LEU A 4 -12.97 -9.82 17.77
CA LEU A 4 -13.15 -9.19 16.46
C LEU A 4 -13.00 -10.21 15.34
N ASP A 5 -11.89 -10.93 15.32
CA ASP A 5 -11.57 -11.87 14.24
C ASP A 5 -10.52 -12.91 14.69
N ALA A 6 -10.54 -14.07 14.04
CA ALA A 6 -9.49 -15.09 14.11
C ALA A 6 -9.11 -15.49 12.69
N ARG A 7 -7.84 -15.30 12.33
CA ARG A 7 -7.42 -15.38 10.94
C ARG A 7 -6.03 -15.96 10.75
N ARG A 8 -5.86 -16.57 9.58
CA ARG A 8 -4.60 -17.18 9.13
C ARG A 8 -3.58 -16.12 8.70
N LEU A 9 -2.33 -16.30 9.14
CA LEU A 9 -1.13 -15.68 8.61
C LEU A 9 -0.40 -16.68 7.73
N THR A 10 -0.28 -16.37 6.45
CA THR A 10 0.31 -17.28 5.45
C THR A 10 1.80 -17.05 5.20
N GLY A 11 2.45 -16.20 6.00
CA GLY A 11 3.84 -15.79 5.85
C GLY A 11 4.25 -14.70 6.83
N PRO A 12 5.44 -14.10 6.66
CA PRO A 12 5.95 -13.05 7.55
C PRO A 12 4.98 -11.87 7.69
N SER A 13 4.81 -11.40 8.93
CA SER A 13 3.84 -10.38 9.32
C SER A 13 4.41 -9.45 10.39
N LEU A 14 3.59 -8.50 10.87
CA LEU A 14 3.97 -7.65 11.98
C LEU A 14 4.26 -8.45 13.27
N LEU A 15 3.58 -9.59 13.43
CA LEU A 15 3.55 -10.38 14.65
C LEU A 15 4.54 -11.54 14.62
N LEU A 16 4.67 -12.24 13.49
CA LEU A 16 5.43 -13.47 13.34
C LEU A 16 6.26 -13.44 12.06
N ASP A 17 7.43 -14.08 12.07
CA ASP A 17 8.25 -14.29 10.86
C ASP A 17 7.87 -15.60 10.12
N GLU A 18 7.05 -16.45 10.74
CA GLU A 18 6.56 -17.71 10.18
C GLU A 18 5.02 -17.70 10.03
N PRO A 19 4.44 -18.60 9.22
CA PRO A 19 3.00 -18.82 9.18
C PRO A 19 2.40 -19.14 10.55
N GLY A 20 1.12 -18.80 10.71
CA GLY A 20 0.46 -18.95 11.99
C GLY A 20 -0.98 -18.46 11.99
N SER A 21 -1.48 -18.17 13.18
CA SER A 21 -2.85 -17.70 13.39
C SER A 21 -2.86 -16.48 14.29
N VAL A 22 -3.70 -15.51 13.96
CA VAL A 22 -3.89 -14.25 14.71
C VAL A 22 -5.29 -14.19 15.27
N LEU A 23 -5.38 -13.77 16.51
CA LEU A 23 -6.60 -13.38 17.21
C LEU A 23 -6.59 -11.86 17.39
N ASP A 24 -7.56 -11.19 16.78
CA ASP A 24 -7.79 -9.76 16.92
C ASP A 24 -8.90 -9.49 17.95
N VAL A 25 -8.61 -8.69 18.96
CA VAL A 25 -9.54 -8.37 20.07
C VAL A 25 -9.64 -6.88 20.32
N SER A 26 -10.85 -6.40 20.61
CA SER A 26 -11.10 -5.04 21.13
C SER A 26 -11.02 -5.08 22.65
N CYS A 27 -10.08 -4.32 23.22
CA CYS A 27 -9.82 -4.35 24.65
C CYS A 27 -9.01 -3.13 25.11
N THR A 28 -9.01 -2.86 26.42
CA THR A 28 -8.09 -1.88 27.00
C THR A 28 -6.70 -2.48 27.12
N ARG A 29 -5.66 -1.64 27.23
CA ARG A 29 -4.28 -2.12 27.44
C ARG A 29 -4.16 -3.01 28.69
N ALA A 30 -4.81 -2.63 29.78
CA ALA A 30 -4.81 -3.42 31.02
C ALA A 30 -5.54 -4.76 30.87
N ASP A 31 -6.55 -4.83 30.00
CA ASP A 31 -7.19 -6.10 29.66
C ASP A 31 -6.27 -6.98 28.81
N ALA A 32 -5.61 -6.40 27.81
CA ALA A 32 -4.66 -7.09 26.96
C ALA A 32 -3.50 -7.70 27.77
N GLU A 33 -2.93 -6.94 28.71
CA GLU A 33 -1.85 -7.41 29.60
C GLU A 33 -2.27 -8.62 30.47
N ARG A 34 -3.56 -8.74 30.79
CA ARG A 34 -4.12 -9.92 31.49
C ARG A 34 -4.47 -11.05 30.53
N LEU A 35 -4.96 -10.73 29.34
CA LEU A 35 -5.39 -11.68 28.32
C LEU A 35 -4.22 -12.47 27.74
N VAL A 36 -3.15 -11.80 27.34
CA VAL A 36 -2.00 -12.40 26.63
C VAL A 36 -1.49 -13.68 27.29
N PRO A 37 -1.13 -13.71 28.60
CA PRO A 37 -0.61 -14.93 29.22
C PRO A 37 -1.65 -16.04 29.35
N VAL A 38 -2.93 -15.71 29.59
CA VAL A 38 -4.02 -16.69 29.71
C VAL A 38 -4.33 -17.33 28.37
N TRP A 39 -4.42 -16.51 27.33
CA TRP A 39 -4.60 -16.97 25.95
C TRP A 39 -3.45 -17.86 25.50
N ALA A 40 -2.20 -17.46 25.73
CA ALA A 40 -1.03 -18.26 25.35
C ALA A 40 -1.03 -19.64 26.04
N ASN A 41 -1.41 -19.70 27.32
CA ASN A 41 -1.55 -20.97 28.04
C ASN A 41 -2.66 -21.86 27.45
N ASN A 42 -3.80 -21.27 27.09
CA ASN A 42 -4.90 -22.02 26.48
C ASN A 42 -4.55 -22.54 25.09
N VAL A 43 -3.87 -21.74 24.26
CA VAL A 43 -3.30 -22.22 22.99
C VAL A 43 -2.34 -23.38 23.25
N ALA A 44 -1.39 -23.23 24.17
CA ALA A 44 -0.39 -24.27 24.47
C ALA A 44 -1.03 -25.60 24.93
N ARG A 45 -2.13 -25.55 25.70
CA ARG A 45 -2.90 -26.74 26.10
C ARG A 45 -3.47 -27.51 24.91
N VAL A 46 -3.99 -26.81 23.90
CA VAL A 46 -4.52 -27.45 22.69
C VAL A 46 -3.38 -28.00 21.83
N LEU A 47 -2.27 -27.27 21.71
CA LEU A 47 -1.08 -27.72 20.96
C LEU A 47 -0.50 -29.02 21.55
N GLU A 48 -0.46 -29.17 22.87
CA GLU A 48 -0.03 -30.39 23.55
C GLU A 48 -0.92 -31.58 23.19
N GLU A 49 -2.24 -31.39 23.17
CA GLU A 49 -3.19 -32.44 22.77
C GLU A 49 -3.08 -32.85 21.30
N LEU A 50 -2.67 -31.91 20.43
CA LEU A 50 -2.46 -32.14 19.00
C LEU A 50 -1.10 -32.76 18.67
N ASP A 51 -0.19 -32.88 19.66
CA ASP A 51 1.22 -33.22 19.45
C ASP A 51 1.92 -32.26 18.46
N TRP A 52 1.53 -30.98 18.49
CA TRP A 52 2.13 -29.94 17.66
C TRP A 52 3.41 -29.39 18.27
N PRO A 53 4.36 -28.90 17.45
CA PRO A 53 5.55 -28.22 17.95
C PRO A 53 5.22 -27.04 18.87
N SER A 54 6.14 -26.70 19.77
CA SER A 54 6.02 -25.48 20.57
C SER A 54 5.94 -24.26 19.66
N ALA A 55 4.86 -23.50 19.76
CA ALA A 55 4.67 -22.29 18.98
C ALA A 55 5.51 -21.13 19.52
N GLN A 56 5.93 -20.24 18.62
CA GLN A 56 6.35 -18.89 19.00
C GLN A 56 5.09 -18.04 19.19
N PHE A 57 5.08 -17.21 20.24
CA PHE A 57 3.96 -16.34 20.56
C PHE A 57 4.36 -14.87 20.40
N SER A 58 3.43 -14.06 19.91
CA SER A 58 3.60 -12.63 19.75
C SER A 58 2.32 -11.88 20.10
N ALA A 59 2.47 -10.66 20.59
CA ALA A 59 1.35 -9.79 20.91
C ALA A 59 1.67 -8.36 20.50
N LEU A 60 0.80 -7.77 19.70
CA LEU A 60 0.84 -6.36 19.35
C LEU A 60 -0.29 -5.64 20.07
N HIS A 61 0.10 -4.70 20.92
CA HIS A 61 -0.85 -3.80 21.57
C HIS A 61 -1.16 -2.63 20.65
N LEU A 62 -2.44 -2.46 20.32
CA LEU A 62 -2.95 -1.37 19.50
C LEU A 62 -3.80 -0.45 20.38
N VAL A 63 -3.95 0.81 20.00
CA VAL A 63 -4.93 1.66 20.69
C VAL A 63 -6.34 1.09 20.47
N GLY A 64 -7.00 0.70 21.56
CA GLY A 64 -8.33 0.10 21.54
C GLY A 64 -8.38 -1.42 21.29
N GLY A 65 -7.25 -2.11 21.22
CA GLY A 65 -7.24 -3.56 21.02
C GLY A 65 -5.88 -4.23 21.13
N ALA A 66 -5.84 -5.52 20.83
CA ALA A 66 -4.61 -6.28 20.70
C ALA A 66 -4.74 -7.33 19.59
N SER A 67 -3.64 -7.59 18.89
CA SER A 67 -3.50 -8.72 17.98
C SER A 67 -2.55 -9.73 18.61
N LEU A 68 -3.03 -10.94 18.86
CA LEU A 68 -2.29 -12.03 19.49
C LEU A 68 -2.01 -13.10 18.45
N ALA A 69 -0.77 -13.60 18.34
CA ALA A 69 -0.40 -14.53 17.29
C ALA A 69 0.45 -15.69 17.80
N PHE A 70 0.26 -16.86 17.20
CA PHE A 70 1.12 -18.02 17.42
C PHE A 70 1.48 -18.69 16.09
N THR A 71 2.68 -19.26 15.98
CA THR A 71 3.10 -20.01 14.79
C THR A 71 2.41 -21.36 14.70
N ALA A 72 2.10 -21.79 13.47
CA ALA A 72 1.43 -23.06 13.22
C ALA A 72 1.88 -23.68 11.88
N PRO A 73 1.78 -25.01 11.71
CA PRO A 73 2.04 -25.67 10.44
C PRO A 73 1.16 -25.11 9.31
N ILE A 74 1.76 -24.99 8.13
CA ILE A 74 1.16 -24.39 6.95
C ILE A 74 -0.05 -25.17 6.43
N ASP A 75 -0.06 -26.49 6.65
CA ASP A 75 -1.09 -27.45 6.29
C ASP A 75 -2.09 -27.70 7.43
N ALA A 76 -2.19 -26.75 8.36
CA ALA A 76 -3.15 -26.78 9.45
C ALA A 76 -3.57 -25.37 9.94
N LEU A 77 -3.52 -24.36 9.06
CA LEU A 77 -3.81 -22.98 9.45
C LEU A 77 -5.30 -22.73 9.74
N TYR A 78 -6.25 -23.48 9.15
CA TYR A 78 -7.66 -23.34 9.56
C TYR A 78 -7.87 -23.92 10.96
N ALA A 79 -7.34 -25.10 11.24
CA ALA A 79 -7.29 -25.66 12.59
C ALA A 79 -6.62 -24.70 13.57
N ALA A 80 -5.53 -24.02 13.19
CA ALA A 80 -4.91 -22.98 14.02
C ALA A 80 -5.81 -21.76 14.27
N SER A 81 -6.73 -21.44 13.36
CA SER A 81 -7.74 -20.39 13.56
C SER A 81 -8.81 -20.85 14.57
N GLU A 82 -9.26 -22.10 14.47
CA GLU A 82 -10.18 -22.73 15.44
C GLU A 82 -9.56 -22.80 16.85
N ILE A 83 -8.25 -23.09 16.95
CA ILE A 83 -7.51 -23.01 18.23
C ILE A 83 -7.62 -21.61 18.82
N ASN A 84 -7.48 -20.56 18.02
CA ASN A 84 -7.59 -19.18 18.48
C ASN A 84 -9.00 -18.83 18.96
N GLU A 85 -10.04 -19.25 18.23
CA GLU A 85 -11.44 -19.06 18.62
C GLU A 85 -11.75 -19.74 19.97
N TRP A 86 -11.32 -21.00 20.12
CA TRP A 86 -11.50 -21.73 21.38
C TRP A 86 -10.68 -21.12 22.52
N ALA A 87 -9.40 -20.81 22.28
CA ALA A 87 -8.51 -20.23 23.28
C ALA A 87 -9.00 -18.85 23.75
N TRP A 88 -9.60 -18.07 22.86
CA TRP A 88 -10.31 -16.84 23.23
C TRP A 88 -11.46 -17.12 24.18
N ALA A 89 -12.38 -18.03 23.83
CA ALA A 89 -13.54 -18.36 24.65
C ALA A 89 -13.13 -18.85 26.05
N ALA A 90 -12.12 -19.73 26.11
CA ALA A 90 -11.57 -20.24 27.37
C ALA A 90 -10.95 -19.11 28.21
N SER A 91 -10.17 -18.23 27.58
CA SER A 91 -9.55 -17.09 28.26
C SER A 91 -10.58 -16.08 28.76
N ALA A 92 -11.66 -15.84 27.99
CA ALA A 92 -12.76 -14.99 28.39
C ALA A 92 -13.48 -15.55 29.63
N PHE A 93 -13.67 -16.88 29.71
CA PHE A 93 -14.24 -17.53 30.88
C PHE A 93 -13.31 -17.42 32.10
N GLU A 94 -12.03 -17.75 31.96
CA GLU A 94 -11.04 -17.68 33.04
C GLU A 94 -10.87 -16.27 33.61
N LEU A 95 -10.97 -15.25 32.76
CA LEU A 95 -10.90 -13.84 33.16
C LEU A 95 -12.23 -13.29 33.68
N GLY A 96 -13.28 -14.11 33.73
CA GLY A 96 -14.61 -13.74 34.22
C GLY A 96 -15.40 -12.82 33.29
N ALA A 97 -15.07 -12.77 32.00
CA ALA A 97 -15.79 -12.02 30.98
C ALA A 97 -17.05 -12.75 30.47
N THR A 98 -17.09 -14.08 30.59
CA THR A 98 -18.27 -14.93 30.34
C THR A 98 -18.47 -15.94 31.47
N THR A 99 -19.69 -16.46 31.60
CA THR A 99 -20.04 -17.54 32.55
C THR A 99 -20.07 -18.92 31.91
N GLU A 100 -19.95 -19.00 30.59
CA GLU A 100 -19.99 -20.26 29.83
C GLU A 100 -18.57 -20.76 29.59
N GLU A 101 -18.24 -21.91 30.17
CA GLU A 101 -16.97 -22.59 29.94
C GLU A 101 -17.06 -23.40 28.64
N PRO A 102 -16.16 -23.19 27.66
CA PRO A 102 -16.16 -23.99 26.45
C PRO A 102 -15.70 -25.42 26.73
N ASP A 103 -16.37 -26.41 26.14
CA ASP A 103 -16.01 -27.81 26.27
C ASP A 103 -14.68 -28.12 25.56
N PHE A 104 -13.65 -28.42 26.35
CA PHE A 104 -12.31 -28.71 25.86
C PHE A 104 -12.23 -29.99 25.01
N ASP A 105 -12.84 -31.09 25.47
CA ASP A 105 -12.72 -32.39 24.80
C ASP A 105 -13.42 -32.37 23.44
N THR A 106 -14.59 -31.74 23.38
CA THR A 106 -15.34 -31.55 22.13
C THR A 106 -14.57 -30.67 21.15
N ALA A 107 -13.99 -29.56 21.61
CA ALA A 107 -13.21 -28.67 20.77
C ALA A 107 -11.94 -29.34 20.23
N VAL A 108 -11.16 -30.01 21.08
CA VAL A 108 -9.95 -30.74 20.68
C VAL A 108 -10.27 -31.83 19.66
N ALA A 109 -11.39 -32.56 19.82
CA ALA A 109 -11.81 -33.57 18.85
C ALA A 109 -12.15 -32.96 17.47
N ALA A 110 -12.82 -31.81 17.45
CA ALA A 110 -13.14 -31.09 16.22
C ALA A 110 -11.87 -30.55 15.53
N ILE A 111 -10.99 -29.89 16.28
CA ILE A 111 -9.73 -29.34 15.77
C ILE A 111 -8.82 -30.47 15.24
N LYS A 112 -8.76 -31.63 15.91
CA LYS A 112 -8.04 -32.82 15.43
C LYS A 112 -8.59 -33.32 14.08
N ALA A 113 -9.91 -33.25 13.88
CA ALA A 113 -10.52 -33.64 12.61
C ALA A 113 -10.20 -32.62 11.50
N SER A 114 -10.30 -31.32 11.81
CA SER A 114 -9.97 -30.21 10.90
C SER A 114 -8.51 -30.27 10.44
N ALA A 115 -7.56 -30.38 11.39
CA ALA A 115 -6.14 -30.52 11.09
C ALA A 115 -5.81 -31.73 10.21
N LYS A 116 -6.53 -32.85 10.40
CA LYS A 116 -6.35 -34.05 9.57
C LYS A 116 -6.89 -33.86 8.15
N GLU A 117 -7.97 -33.11 7.97
CA GLU A 117 -8.54 -32.81 6.66
C GLU A 117 -7.68 -31.84 5.85
N GLU A 118 -7.03 -30.90 6.53
CA GLU A 118 -6.06 -29.98 5.92
C GLU A 118 -4.71 -30.62 5.61
N SER A 119 -4.26 -31.58 6.43
CA SER A 119 -2.91 -32.13 6.36
C SER A 119 -2.50 -32.50 4.94
N ASN A 120 -1.30 -32.08 4.55
CA ASN A 120 -0.81 -32.21 3.19
C ASN A 120 0.67 -32.59 3.22
N ALA A 121 0.91 -33.91 3.25
CA ALA A 121 2.26 -34.46 3.37
C ALA A 121 3.12 -34.11 2.15
N GLU A 122 2.52 -34.05 0.96
CA GLU A 122 3.18 -33.67 -0.29
C GLU A 122 3.63 -32.20 -0.25
N LEU A 123 2.79 -31.29 0.25
CA LEU A 123 3.15 -29.87 0.42
C LEU A 123 4.28 -29.71 1.45
N MET A 124 4.16 -30.38 2.59
CA MET A 124 5.19 -30.34 3.64
C MET A 124 6.53 -30.89 3.16
N TRP A 125 6.50 -31.96 2.36
CA TRP A 125 7.69 -32.49 1.69
C TRP A 125 8.29 -31.48 0.72
N LEU A 126 7.48 -30.86 -0.15
CA LEU A 126 7.95 -29.90 -1.14
C LEU A 126 8.64 -28.70 -0.47
N LEU A 127 8.01 -28.12 0.56
CA LEU A 127 8.55 -27.01 1.34
C LEU A 127 9.89 -27.38 1.99
N HIS A 128 9.98 -28.58 2.55
CA HIS A 128 11.22 -29.08 3.15
C HIS A 128 12.34 -29.23 2.11
N GLU A 129 12.07 -29.89 0.98
CA GLU A 129 13.05 -30.11 -0.07
C GLU A 129 13.50 -28.79 -0.73
N ALA A 130 12.58 -27.85 -0.91
CA ALA A 130 12.86 -26.52 -1.44
C ALA A 130 13.77 -25.73 -0.50
N ALA A 131 13.47 -25.72 0.80
CA ALA A 131 14.29 -25.06 1.82
C ALA A 131 15.73 -25.61 1.83
N GLN A 132 15.91 -26.94 1.75
CA GLN A 132 17.25 -27.55 1.66
C GLN A 132 18.03 -27.12 0.42
N ARG A 133 17.33 -26.80 -0.67
CA ARG A 133 17.91 -26.36 -1.95
C ARG A 133 17.95 -24.84 -2.11
N SER A 134 17.51 -24.09 -1.11
CA SER A 134 17.38 -22.63 -1.18
C SER A 134 16.51 -22.17 -2.35
N LYS A 135 15.41 -22.88 -2.63
CA LYS A 135 14.43 -22.53 -3.65
C LYS A 135 13.21 -21.87 -2.99
N THR A 136 12.71 -20.81 -3.60
CA THR A 136 11.52 -20.11 -3.11
C THR A 136 10.27 -20.89 -3.48
N VAL A 137 9.34 -20.99 -2.53
CA VAL A 137 8.02 -21.60 -2.72
C VAL A 137 6.96 -20.57 -2.42
N LEU A 138 5.98 -20.44 -3.31
CA LEU A 138 4.75 -19.72 -3.02
C LEU A 138 3.62 -20.71 -2.88
N TRP A 139 2.72 -20.48 -1.95
CA TRP A 139 1.59 -21.35 -1.72
C TRP A 139 0.36 -20.54 -1.32
N ASP A 140 -0.82 -21.07 -1.63
CA ASP A 140 -2.11 -20.66 -1.07
C ASP A 140 -3.03 -21.89 -0.99
N ASP A 141 -4.33 -21.64 -0.83
CA ASP A 141 -5.32 -22.70 -0.62
C ASP A 141 -5.54 -23.58 -1.86
N ASP A 142 -5.25 -23.05 -3.05
CA ASP A 142 -5.54 -23.69 -4.32
C ASP A 142 -4.26 -24.20 -5.00
N GLU A 143 -3.18 -23.44 -4.91
CA GLU A 143 -1.97 -23.63 -5.71
C GLU A 143 -0.68 -23.55 -4.89
N VAL A 144 0.33 -24.29 -5.34
CA VAL A 144 1.72 -24.17 -4.89
C VAL A 144 2.64 -24.03 -6.09
N SER A 145 3.69 -23.23 -5.96
CA SER A 145 4.67 -23.02 -7.02
C SER A 145 6.09 -22.96 -6.48
N VAL A 146 7.05 -23.45 -7.26
CA VAL A 146 8.49 -23.36 -6.96
C VAL A 146 9.16 -22.44 -7.99
N GLY A 147 10.06 -21.58 -7.51
CA GLY A 147 10.65 -20.52 -8.33
C GLY A 147 9.66 -19.39 -8.61
N LEU A 148 10.17 -18.28 -9.16
CA LEU A 148 9.42 -17.07 -9.41
C LEU A 148 9.54 -16.64 -10.89
N GLY A 149 8.50 -15.98 -11.39
CA GLY A 149 8.43 -15.45 -12.75
C GLY A 149 8.65 -16.52 -13.80
N LYS A 150 9.55 -16.27 -14.75
CA LYS A 150 9.84 -17.13 -15.92
C LYS A 150 10.26 -18.57 -15.62
N THR A 151 10.75 -18.81 -14.42
CA THR A 151 11.16 -20.13 -13.94
C THR A 151 10.19 -20.70 -12.92
N SER A 152 9.04 -20.06 -12.71
CA SER A 152 8.00 -20.57 -11.82
C SER A 152 7.24 -21.71 -12.48
N GLU A 153 7.09 -22.82 -11.75
CA GLU A 153 6.14 -23.87 -12.11
C GLU A 153 5.09 -23.98 -11.00
N THR A 154 3.82 -24.02 -11.38
CA THR A 154 2.67 -24.00 -10.46
C THR A 154 1.86 -25.28 -10.63
N TRP A 155 1.43 -25.87 -9.51
CA TRP A 155 0.56 -27.04 -9.46
C TRP A 155 -0.59 -26.81 -8.47
N PRO A 156 -1.73 -27.50 -8.63
CA PRO A 156 -2.72 -27.58 -7.57
C PRO A 156 -2.06 -28.12 -6.28
N VAL A 157 -2.41 -27.56 -5.12
CA VAL A 157 -1.73 -27.86 -3.86
C VAL A 157 -1.79 -29.35 -3.45
N ARG A 158 -2.74 -30.10 -4.01
CA ARG A 158 -2.93 -31.56 -3.80
C ARG A 158 -2.48 -32.43 -4.98
N GLU A 159 -1.84 -31.84 -5.99
CA GLU A 159 -1.36 -32.51 -7.20
C GLU A 159 0.12 -32.19 -7.47
N ILE A 160 0.93 -32.20 -6.40
CA ILE A 160 2.37 -31.89 -6.45
C ILE A 160 3.13 -33.06 -7.10
N PRO A 161 4.06 -32.81 -8.04
CA PRO A 161 4.85 -33.89 -8.65
C PRO A 161 5.86 -34.50 -7.67
N ASP A 162 6.08 -35.81 -7.76
CA ASP A 162 7.01 -36.56 -6.90
C ASP A 162 8.48 -36.13 -7.06
N ALA A 163 8.84 -35.54 -8.20
CA ALA A 163 10.21 -35.14 -8.52
C ALA A 163 10.22 -33.90 -9.44
N PRO A 164 10.03 -32.70 -8.88
CA PRO A 164 10.24 -31.44 -9.60
C PRO A 164 11.65 -31.35 -10.17
N ASP A 165 11.82 -30.70 -11.33
CA ASP A 165 13.13 -30.38 -11.88
C ASP A 165 13.74 -29.18 -11.14
N TRP A 166 14.31 -29.44 -9.97
CA TRP A 166 14.83 -28.40 -9.06
C TRP A 166 15.86 -27.46 -9.70
N ASP A 167 16.60 -27.93 -10.71
CA ASP A 167 17.61 -27.13 -11.41
C ASP A 167 16.98 -26.13 -12.40
N ALA A 168 15.70 -26.28 -12.73
CA ALA A 168 14.95 -25.40 -13.63
C ALA A 168 14.35 -24.16 -12.93
N PHE A 169 14.33 -24.13 -11.60
CA PHE A 169 13.67 -23.08 -10.82
C PHE A 169 14.66 -22.05 -10.30
N ASP A 170 14.45 -20.78 -10.63
CA ASP A 170 15.15 -19.65 -10.04
C ASP A 170 14.17 -18.54 -9.65
N ASP A 171 14.68 -17.54 -8.94
CA ASP A 171 13.92 -16.36 -8.57
C ASP A 171 14.17 -15.22 -9.56
N VAL A 172 13.16 -14.40 -9.77
CA VAL A 172 13.27 -13.13 -10.51
C VAL A 172 13.40 -11.97 -9.54
N PRO A 173 14.06 -10.86 -9.92
CA PRO A 173 14.16 -9.69 -9.05
C PRO A 173 12.79 -9.12 -8.65
N ILE A 174 12.68 -8.67 -7.41
CA ILE A 174 11.43 -8.14 -6.81
C ILE A 174 11.66 -6.74 -6.24
N GLY A 175 10.86 -5.79 -6.71
CA GLY A 175 10.70 -4.47 -6.12
C GLY A 175 9.38 -4.36 -5.34
N VAL A 176 9.42 -4.09 -4.04
CA VAL A 176 8.21 -3.86 -3.22
C VAL A 176 8.00 -2.37 -2.99
N VAL A 177 6.79 -1.86 -3.19
CA VAL A 177 6.47 -0.43 -2.99
C VAL A 177 5.37 -0.26 -1.94
N THR A 178 5.67 0.49 -0.88
CA THR A 178 4.70 0.90 0.12
C THR A 178 4.85 2.39 0.47
N GLY A 179 3.98 2.88 1.34
CA GLY A 179 3.86 4.30 1.71
C GLY A 179 2.41 4.75 1.82
N THR A 180 2.18 5.95 2.35
CA THR A 180 0.83 6.53 2.39
C THR A 180 0.43 6.97 0.99
N ASN A 181 1.18 7.90 0.39
CA ASN A 181 0.89 8.47 -0.92
C ASN A 181 1.98 8.14 -1.96
N GLY A 182 1.63 8.11 -3.24
CA GLY A 182 2.60 7.97 -4.35
C GLY A 182 3.00 6.54 -4.72
N LYS A 183 2.47 5.52 -4.03
CA LYS A 183 2.73 4.09 -4.31
C LYS A 183 2.45 3.72 -5.77
N THR A 184 1.18 3.84 -6.19
CA THR A 184 0.73 3.48 -7.54
C THR A 184 1.51 4.21 -8.63
N THR A 185 1.78 5.51 -8.46
CA THR A 185 2.57 6.28 -9.43
C THR A 185 4.03 5.82 -9.48
N SER A 186 4.65 5.50 -8.34
CA SER A 186 6.01 4.95 -8.29
C SER A 186 6.07 3.57 -8.94
N VAL A 187 5.06 2.71 -8.73
CA VAL A 187 4.94 1.40 -9.38
C VAL A 187 4.83 1.56 -10.89
N ARG A 188 3.95 2.44 -11.39
CA ARG A 188 3.76 2.67 -12.83
C ARG A 188 5.01 3.23 -13.50
N LEU A 189 5.68 4.20 -12.87
CA LEU A 189 6.98 4.70 -13.35
C LEU A 189 8.03 3.59 -13.42
N ALA A 190 8.13 2.76 -12.38
CA ALA A 190 9.09 1.67 -12.34
C ALA A 190 8.81 0.61 -13.42
N VAL A 191 7.54 0.24 -13.61
CA VAL A 191 7.10 -0.67 -14.68
C VAL A 191 7.47 -0.10 -16.05
N HIS A 192 7.14 1.17 -16.32
CA HIS A 192 7.44 1.84 -17.59
C HIS A 192 8.94 1.90 -17.89
N ILE A 193 9.76 2.23 -16.88
CA ILE A 193 11.23 2.22 -16.99
C ILE A 193 11.74 0.82 -17.32
N LEU A 194 11.30 -0.21 -16.59
CA LEU A 194 11.76 -1.59 -16.76
C LEU A 194 11.35 -2.17 -18.11
N GLN A 195 10.13 -1.91 -18.57
CA GLN A 195 9.68 -2.28 -19.92
C GLN A 195 10.49 -1.55 -21.00
N GLY A 196 10.76 -0.25 -20.81
CA GLY A 196 11.64 0.53 -21.67
C GLY A 196 13.07 -0.03 -21.75
N ALA A 197 13.56 -0.61 -20.66
CA ALA A 197 14.84 -1.34 -20.58
C ALA A 197 14.78 -2.78 -21.16
N GLY A 198 13.65 -3.16 -21.78
CA GLY A 198 13.47 -4.45 -22.44
C GLY A 198 13.18 -5.62 -21.50
N GLN A 199 12.84 -5.37 -20.24
CA GLN A 199 12.42 -6.41 -19.30
C GLN A 199 10.93 -6.74 -19.48
N SER A 200 10.56 -8.01 -19.30
CA SER A 200 9.16 -8.38 -19.14
C SER A 200 8.73 -8.20 -17.68
N VAL A 201 7.79 -7.30 -17.41
CA VAL A 201 7.49 -6.84 -16.04
C VAL A 201 6.14 -7.34 -15.59
N GLY A 202 6.11 -7.98 -14.41
CA GLY A 202 4.87 -8.27 -13.70
C GLY A 202 4.59 -7.21 -12.63
N CYS A 203 3.35 -6.77 -12.47
CA CYS A 203 3.00 -5.82 -11.39
C CYS A 203 1.67 -6.12 -10.72
N SER A 204 1.62 -5.85 -9.40
CA SER A 204 0.38 -5.81 -8.61
C SER A 204 0.21 -4.41 -8.03
N SER A 205 -0.99 -3.84 -8.13
CA SER A 205 -1.29 -2.47 -7.70
C SER A 205 -2.70 -2.36 -7.11
N THR A 206 -3.05 -1.17 -6.63
CA THR A 206 -4.43 -0.87 -6.18
C THR A 206 -5.46 -0.89 -7.34
N ASP A 207 -5.02 -0.89 -8.59
CA ASP A 207 -5.94 -0.82 -9.74
C ASP A 207 -6.03 -2.14 -10.53
N TRP A 208 -4.95 -2.95 -10.52
CA TRP A 208 -4.88 -4.20 -11.29
C TRP A 208 -3.66 -5.07 -10.95
N ILE A 209 -3.72 -6.30 -11.47
CA ILE A 209 -2.58 -7.16 -11.74
C ILE A 209 -2.31 -7.17 -13.26
N ALA A 210 -1.05 -7.03 -13.67
CA ALA A 210 -0.68 -7.05 -15.08
C ALA A 210 0.68 -7.71 -15.33
N VAL A 211 0.86 -8.24 -16.54
CA VAL A 211 2.15 -8.63 -17.10
C VAL A 211 2.34 -7.84 -18.39
N ASN A 212 3.32 -6.96 -18.40
CA ASN A 212 3.47 -5.93 -19.42
C ASN A 212 2.13 -5.18 -19.62
N ASP A 213 1.70 -5.04 -20.88
CA ASP A 213 0.46 -4.34 -21.23
C ASP A 213 -0.81 -5.21 -21.02
N GLN A 214 -0.64 -6.49 -20.64
CA GLN A 214 -1.76 -7.40 -20.43
C GLN A 214 -2.23 -7.35 -18.98
N VAL A 215 -3.38 -6.71 -18.76
CA VAL A 215 -4.10 -6.78 -17.48
C VAL A 215 -4.70 -8.18 -17.31
N LEU A 216 -4.32 -8.85 -16.23
CA LEU A 216 -4.84 -10.17 -15.86
C LEU A 216 -6.16 -10.05 -15.09
N ASP A 217 -6.22 -9.12 -14.15
CA ASP A 217 -7.43 -8.80 -13.40
C ASP A 217 -7.43 -7.34 -12.90
N ARG A 218 -8.62 -6.78 -12.68
CA ARG A 218 -8.83 -5.39 -12.24
C ARG A 218 -9.42 -5.34 -10.83
N GLY A 219 -8.92 -4.41 -10.02
CA GLY A 219 -9.31 -4.24 -8.63
C GLY A 219 -8.10 -4.00 -7.73
N ASP A 220 -8.36 -3.89 -6.43
CA ASP A 220 -7.28 -3.71 -5.45
C ASP A 220 -6.54 -5.02 -5.18
N TRP A 221 -5.36 -5.14 -5.79
CA TRP A 221 -4.46 -6.28 -5.67
C TRP A 221 -3.16 -5.90 -4.95
N SER A 222 -3.19 -4.86 -4.10
CA SER A 222 -2.03 -4.36 -3.35
C SER A 222 -1.68 -5.17 -2.09
N GLY A 223 -1.80 -6.50 -2.17
CA GLY A 223 -1.54 -7.44 -1.07
C GLY A 223 -1.02 -8.79 -1.54
N PRO A 224 -0.86 -9.78 -0.62
CA PRO A 224 -0.19 -11.05 -0.91
C PRO A 224 -0.76 -11.85 -2.08
N GLY A 225 -2.09 -11.83 -2.28
CA GLY A 225 -2.71 -12.52 -3.42
C GLY A 225 -2.23 -11.96 -4.77
N GLY A 226 -2.21 -10.64 -4.92
CA GLY A 226 -1.73 -9.99 -6.14
C GLY A 226 -0.25 -10.26 -6.38
N ALA A 227 0.57 -10.21 -5.33
CA ALA A 227 1.99 -10.56 -5.40
C ALA A 227 2.22 -11.99 -5.91
N ARG A 228 1.54 -12.98 -5.33
CA ARG A 228 1.67 -14.38 -5.73
C ARG A 228 1.21 -14.62 -7.17
N THR A 229 0.07 -14.04 -7.56
CA THR A 229 -0.43 -14.14 -8.93
C THR A 229 0.58 -13.63 -9.96
N VAL A 230 1.26 -12.52 -9.68
CA VAL A 230 2.34 -11.98 -10.55
C VAL A 230 3.53 -12.91 -10.58
N LEU A 231 3.99 -13.35 -9.41
CA LEU A 231 5.21 -14.14 -9.28
C LEU A 231 5.07 -15.57 -9.83
N ARG A 232 3.85 -16.05 -10.08
CA ARG A 232 3.60 -17.32 -10.79
C ARG A 232 3.59 -17.19 -12.30
N GLN A 233 3.71 -15.99 -12.86
CA GLN A 233 3.62 -15.80 -14.31
C GLN A 233 4.93 -16.16 -15.01
N PRO A 234 4.96 -17.19 -15.89
CA PRO A 234 6.16 -17.65 -16.58
C PRO A 234 6.68 -16.66 -17.64
N GLY A 235 5.98 -15.55 -17.84
CA GLY A 235 6.43 -14.47 -18.72
C GLY A 235 7.21 -13.36 -18.01
N VAL A 236 7.36 -13.40 -16.68
CA VAL A 236 7.90 -12.28 -15.90
C VAL A 236 9.41 -12.43 -15.68
N ASP A 237 10.18 -11.40 -16.02
CA ASP A 237 11.61 -11.27 -15.72
C ASP A 237 11.88 -10.49 -14.43
N VAL A 238 10.97 -9.61 -14.02
CA VAL A 238 11.07 -8.75 -12.83
C VAL A 238 9.66 -8.39 -12.33
N ALA A 239 9.46 -8.36 -11.01
CA ALA A 239 8.17 -8.07 -10.40
C ALA A 239 8.19 -6.75 -9.60
N ILE A 240 7.18 -5.89 -9.80
CA ILE A 240 6.96 -4.67 -9.00
C ILE A 240 5.65 -4.78 -8.24
N LEU A 241 5.73 -4.87 -6.91
CA LEU A 241 4.63 -5.24 -6.04
C LEU A 241 4.21 -4.07 -5.16
N GLU A 242 3.05 -3.45 -5.44
CA GLU A 242 2.43 -2.52 -4.51
C GLU A 242 1.94 -3.26 -3.28
N THR A 243 2.28 -2.75 -2.09
CA THR A 243 1.88 -3.34 -0.82
C THR A 243 1.22 -2.27 0.05
N ALA A 244 -0.10 -2.38 0.20
CA ALA A 244 -0.89 -1.49 1.05
C ALA A 244 -0.95 -1.97 2.50
N ARG A 245 -1.29 -1.04 3.38
CA ARG A 245 -1.44 -1.27 4.83
C ARG A 245 -2.46 -2.37 5.13
N GLY A 246 -3.57 -2.43 4.39
CA GLY A 246 -4.60 -3.46 4.55
C GLY A 246 -4.06 -4.87 4.26
N GLY A 247 -3.26 -5.04 3.21
CA GLY A 247 -2.62 -6.31 2.88
C GLY A 247 -1.65 -6.77 3.97
N LEU A 248 -0.77 -5.87 4.40
CA LEU A 248 0.22 -6.14 5.46
C LEU A 248 -0.43 -6.55 6.78
N LEU A 249 -1.49 -5.85 7.20
CA LEU A 249 -2.19 -6.17 8.44
C LEU A 249 -2.92 -7.51 8.36
N ARG A 250 -3.66 -7.75 7.27
CA ARG A 250 -4.55 -8.92 7.15
C ARG A 250 -3.81 -10.22 6.87
N ARG A 251 -2.74 -10.17 6.06
CA ARG A 251 -2.11 -11.38 5.53
C ARG A 251 -0.58 -11.36 5.59
N GLY A 252 0.02 -10.24 6.00
CA GLY A 252 1.48 -10.08 6.02
C GLY A 252 2.02 -9.66 4.65
N LEU A 253 3.32 -9.86 4.46
CA LEU A 253 4.00 -9.58 3.21
C LEU A 253 3.76 -10.72 2.21
N GLY A 254 3.65 -10.39 0.92
CA GLY A 254 3.42 -11.39 -0.14
C GLY A 254 4.65 -12.20 -0.53
N VAL A 255 5.81 -11.82 -0.01
CA VAL A 255 7.13 -12.38 -0.34
C VAL A 255 7.96 -12.51 0.92
N GLU A 256 8.86 -13.49 0.96
CA GLU A 256 9.81 -13.66 2.05
C GLU A 256 11.09 -12.83 1.84
N ARG A 257 11.40 -12.51 0.58
CA ARG A 257 12.60 -11.75 0.17
C ARG A 257 12.26 -10.75 -0.93
N ALA A 258 13.00 -9.65 -0.95
CA ALA A 258 12.95 -8.66 -2.01
C ALA A 258 14.35 -8.06 -2.24
N ASP A 259 14.70 -7.85 -3.50
CA ASP A 259 15.94 -7.19 -3.89
C ASP A 259 15.91 -5.70 -3.55
N VAL A 260 14.73 -5.09 -3.65
CA VAL A 260 14.54 -3.68 -3.32
C VAL A 260 13.16 -3.47 -2.69
N ALA A 261 13.07 -2.66 -1.64
CA ALA A 261 11.79 -2.09 -1.21
C ALA A 261 11.85 -0.58 -1.11
N LEU A 262 10.73 0.08 -1.40
CA LEU A 262 10.54 1.52 -1.36
C LEU A 262 9.45 1.86 -0.34
N ILE A 263 9.75 2.78 0.58
CA ILE A 263 8.75 3.46 1.41
C ILE A 263 8.70 4.93 0.99
N THR A 264 7.62 5.33 0.31
CA THR A 264 7.51 6.67 -0.30
C THR A 264 7.36 7.80 0.73
N ASN A 265 6.50 7.61 1.74
CA ASN A 265 6.23 8.54 2.85
C ASN A 265 5.29 7.90 3.87
N ILE A 266 5.22 8.49 5.06
CA ILE A 266 4.32 8.18 6.16
C ILE A 266 3.54 9.46 6.51
N SER A 267 2.26 9.46 6.21
CA SER A 267 1.34 10.55 6.57
C SER A 267 0.00 10.00 7.06
N GLU A 268 -0.79 10.85 7.71
CA GLU A 268 -2.09 10.46 8.25
C GLU A 268 -3.01 9.96 7.15
N ASP A 269 -3.47 8.72 7.28
CA ASP A 269 -4.40 8.09 6.37
C ASP A 269 -5.06 6.89 7.05
N HIS A 270 -6.39 6.80 6.98
CA HIS A 270 -7.17 5.73 7.59
C HIS A 270 -6.88 5.46 9.09
N LEU A 271 -6.47 6.48 9.85
CA LEU A 271 -6.31 6.36 11.30
C LEU A 271 -7.69 6.13 11.93
N GLY A 272 -7.81 5.10 12.78
CA GLY A 272 -9.08 4.71 13.40
C GLY A 272 -9.71 3.45 12.81
N ASP A 273 -9.43 3.14 11.55
CA ASP A 273 -9.94 1.95 10.85
C ASP A 273 -8.95 0.79 10.97
N PHE A 274 -9.35 -0.40 11.45
CA PHE A 274 -8.62 -1.68 11.34
C PHE A 274 -7.06 -1.61 11.45
N GLY A 275 -6.51 -1.55 12.67
CA GLY A 275 -5.09 -1.91 12.92
C GLY A 275 -4.05 -0.78 13.01
N SER A 276 -4.40 0.50 12.76
CA SER A 276 -3.56 1.64 13.15
C SER A 276 -4.39 2.86 13.54
N GLN A 277 -4.00 3.50 14.63
CA GLN A 277 -4.70 4.61 15.28
C GLN A 277 -3.85 5.88 15.30
N ASN A 278 -2.56 5.76 15.04
CA ASN A 278 -1.61 6.86 14.99
C ASN A 278 -0.50 6.60 13.94
N LEU A 279 0.35 7.60 13.72
CA LEU A 279 1.44 7.55 12.75
C LEU A 279 2.53 6.54 13.10
N ASP A 280 2.83 6.33 14.39
CA ASP A 280 3.85 5.35 14.81
C ASP A 280 3.42 3.92 14.47
N GLU A 281 2.14 3.58 14.70
CA GLU A 281 1.56 2.30 14.29
C GLU A 281 1.54 2.15 12.76
N LEU A 282 1.20 3.22 12.02
CA LEU A 282 1.23 3.20 10.56
C LEU A 282 2.65 2.99 10.00
N LEU A 283 3.65 3.64 10.61
CA LEU A 283 5.07 3.44 10.32
C LEU A 283 5.45 1.99 10.57
N ALA A 284 5.14 1.43 11.75
CA ALA A 284 5.48 0.05 12.10
C ALA A 284 4.92 -0.96 11.09
N ILE A 285 3.68 -0.76 10.62
CA ILE A 285 3.08 -1.61 9.58
C ILE A 285 3.84 -1.48 8.26
N LYS A 286 4.03 -0.27 7.76
CA LYS A 286 4.71 -0.07 6.46
C LYS A 286 6.16 -0.52 6.51
N TRP A 287 6.80 -0.43 7.67
CA TRP A 287 8.17 -0.87 7.90
C TRP A 287 8.36 -2.39 7.77
N ILE A 288 7.30 -3.20 7.81
CA ILE A 288 7.38 -4.67 7.61
C ILE A 288 8.12 -5.02 6.32
N VAL A 289 7.99 -4.22 5.26
CA VAL A 289 8.67 -4.47 3.98
C VAL A 289 10.20 -4.51 4.12
N SER A 290 10.77 -3.82 5.13
CA SER A 290 12.22 -3.83 5.39
C SER A 290 12.76 -5.21 5.77
N ARG A 291 11.92 -6.09 6.35
CA ARG A 291 12.31 -7.45 6.76
C ARG A 291 12.68 -8.33 5.56
N ALA A 292 11.97 -8.18 4.45
CA ALA A 292 12.29 -8.91 3.21
C ALA A 292 13.55 -8.39 2.52
N VAL A 293 13.97 -7.16 2.82
CA VAL A 293 15.11 -6.51 2.17
C VAL A 293 16.41 -6.72 2.92
N GLU A 294 16.40 -6.74 4.26
CA GLU A 294 17.60 -6.86 5.11
C GLU A 294 18.51 -8.04 4.71
N GLN A 295 17.93 -9.12 4.19
CA GLN A 295 18.65 -10.33 3.81
C GLN A 295 19.31 -10.28 2.42
N SER A 296 18.87 -9.38 1.53
CA SER A 296 19.13 -9.55 0.09
C SER A 296 19.25 -8.26 -0.71
N GLY A 297 18.98 -7.09 -0.14
CA GLY A 297 18.60 -5.93 -0.96
C GLY A 297 18.87 -4.55 -0.38
N ARG A 298 18.25 -3.57 -1.05
CA ARG A 298 18.32 -2.13 -0.71
C ARG A 298 16.96 -1.60 -0.27
N LEU A 299 16.94 -0.84 0.82
CA LEU A 299 15.75 -0.14 1.29
C LEU A 299 15.80 1.32 0.84
N ILE A 300 14.85 1.74 0.03
CA ILE A 300 14.73 3.10 -0.47
C ILE A 300 13.79 3.90 0.41
N LEU A 301 14.29 5.01 0.94
CA LEU A 301 13.58 5.86 1.90
C LEU A 301 13.60 7.33 1.49
N ASN A 302 12.54 8.04 1.84
CA ASN A 302 12.42 9.48 1.66
C ASN A 302 13.14 10.23 2.79
N ALA A 303 14.19 10.99 2.47
CA ALA A 303 14.91 11.78 3.46
C ALA A 303 14.16 13.04 3.90
N ASP A 304 13.06 13.40 3.21
CA ASP A 304 12.19 14.52 3.59
C ASP A 304 11.15 14.10 4.66
N ASP A 305 11.06 12.80 4.96
CA ASP A 305 10.15 12.24 5.97
C ASP A 305 10.87 11.96 7.30
N GLN A 306 10.51 12.73 8.34
CA GLN A 306 11.14 12.65 9.65
C GLN A 306 10.89 11.31 10.37
N LEU A 307 9.76 10.64 10.12
CA LEU A 307 9.47 9.34 10.72
C LEU A 307 10.38 8.26 10.12
N LEU A 308 10.59 8.30 8.80
CA LEU A 308 11.52 7.40 8.12
C LEU A 308 12.97 7.63 8.53
N LEU A 309 13.40 8.90 8.68
CA LEU A 309 14.74 9.22 9.18
C LEU A 309 15.01 8.57 10.54
N LYS A 310 14.08 8.72 11.49
CA LYS A 310 14.18 8.16 12.83
C LYS A 310 14.15 6.64 12.83
N GLN A 311 13.25 6.04 12.06
CA GLN A 311 13.11 4.59 12.00
C GLN A 311 14.34 3.92 11.36
N ALA A 312 14.95 4.57 10.36
CA ALA A 312 16.14 4.07 9.68
C ALA A 312 17.38 3.99 10.60
N GLU A 313 17.42 4.69 11.74
CA GLU A 313 18.52 4.54 12.72
C GLU A 313 18.59 3.13 13.33
N GLN A 314 17.49 2.39 13.29
CA GLN A 314 17.39 1.01 13.78
C GLN A 314 17.59 -0.02 12.66
N TYR A 315 17.80 0.43 11.42
CA TYR A 315 17.99 -0.45 10.26
C TYR A 315 19.46 -0.78 10.05
N SER A 316 19.76 -2.06 9.94
CA SER A 316 21.10 -2.63 9.72
C SER A 316 21.46 -2.76 8.23
N GLY A 317 20.46 -2.81 7.35
CA GLY A 317 20.65 -3.03 5.91
C GLY A 317 21.08 -1.79 5.13
N GLU A 318 21.29 -1.96 3.82
CA GLU A 318 21.68 -0.87 2.93
C GLU A 318 20.49 0.05 2.64
N VAL A 319 20.65 1.34 2.93
CA VAL A 319 19.64 2.37 2.63
C VAL A 319 20.07 3.19 1.44
N VAL A 320 19.15 3.42 0.51
CA VAL A 320 19.26 4.42 -0.55
C VAL A 320 18.28 5.55 -0.25
N TRP A 321 18.75 6.79 -0.24
CA TRP A 321 17.88 7.93 0.08
C TRP A 321 17.39 8.62 -1.18
N PHE A 322 16.18 9.17 -1.14
CA PHE A 322 15.77 10.20 -2.10
C PHE A 322 15.25 11.45 -1.40
N SER A 323 15.36 12.60 -2.04
CA SER A 323 14.94 13.89 -1.47
C SER A 323 14.69 14.95 -2.54
N LEU A 324 13.78 15.88 -2.27
CA LEU A 324 13.62 17.10 -3.07
C LEU A 324 14.64 18.20 -2.72
N ASP A 325 15.56 17.95 -1.79
CA ASP A 325 16.58 18.90 -1.33
C ASP A 325 17.97 18.23 -1.30
N PRO A 326 18.93 18.66 -2.16
CA PRO A 326 20.26 18.07 -2.19
C PRO A 326 21.09 18.48 -0.96
N GLN A 327 20.66 19.50 -0.22
CA GLN A 327 21.30 20.00 1.00
C GLN A 327 20.68 19.40 2.27
N ASN A 328 19.72 18.46 2.14
CA ASN A 328 19.18 17.73 3.28
C ASN A 328 20.33 17.08 4.07
N ALA A 329 20.38 17.33 5.38
CA ALA A 329 21.49 16.90 6.23
C ALA A 329 21.71 15.38 6.21
N LYS A 330 20.64 14.60 6.04
CA LYS A 330 20.76 13.14 5.89
C LYS A 330 21.42 12.77 4.57
N ILE A 331 21.05 13.42 3.47
CA ILE A 331 21.66 13.19 2.15
C ILE A 331 23.16 13.47 2.23
N VAL A 332 23.54 14.67 2.70
CA VAL A 332 24.96 15.09 2.78
C VAL A 332 25.78 14.08 3.59
N SER A 333 25.35 13.76 4.82
CA SER A 333 26.07 12.80 5.68
C SER A 333 26.10 11.38 5.12
N HIS A 334 25.06 10.95 4.40
CA HIS A 334 25.00 9.63 3.78
C HIS A 334 25.99 9.51 2.61
N ILE A 335 26.05 10.52 1.73
CA ILE A 335 27.01 10.56 0.61
C ILE A 335 28.46 10.63 1.11
N ASP A 336 28.72 11.45 2.15
CA ASP A 336 30.04 11.53 2.80
C ASP A 336 30.50 10.17 3.37
N SER A 337 29.55 9.28 3.68
CA SER A 337 29.79 7.96 4.26
C SER A 337 29.86 6.82 3.23
N GLY A 338 29.88 7.10 1.92
CA GLY A 338 29.89 6.04 0.90
C GLY A 338 28.54 5.73 0.28
N GLY A 339 27.47 6.41 0.71
CA GLY A 339 26.10 6.08 0.37
C GLY A 339 25.66 6.46 -1.05
N LEU A 340 24.45 6.04 -1.39
CA LEU A 340 23.78 6.31 -2.67
C LEU A 340 22.49 7.10 -2.42
N ALA A 341 22.29 8.17 -3.17
CA ALA A 341 21.07 8.97 -3.09
C ALA A 341 20.59 9.51 -4.44
N PHE A 342 19.30 9.83 -4.51
CA PHE A 342 18.64 10.43 -5.66
C PHE A 342 17.98 11.75 -5.23
N VAL A 343 18.40 12.87 -5.80
CA VAL A 343 17.92 14.18 -5.36
C VAL A 343 17.46 15.08 -6.50
N LEU A 344 16.59 16.03 -6.18
CA LEU A 344 16.31 17.16 -7.05
C LEU A 344 17.29 18.30 -6.73
N ASP A 345 18.17 18.66 -7.64
CA ASP A 345 19.10 19.79 -7.52
C ASP A 345 18.72 20.88 -8.52
N GLY A 346 18.02 21.92 -8.03
CA GLY A 346 17.38 22.90 -8.89
C GLY A 346 16.23 22.28 -9.68
N ASP A 347 16.38 22.15 -11.00
CA ASP A 347 15.46 21.41 -11.86
C ASP A 347 15.98 20.03 -12.28
N GLU A 348 17.19 19.64 -11.87
CA GLU A 348 17.84 18.39 -12.30
C GLU A 348 17.55 17.25 -11.31
N LEU A 349 17.08 16.11 -11.81
CA LEU A 349 17.06 14.86 -11.06
C LEU A 349 18.44 14.21 -11.17
N VAL A 350 19.03 13.87 -10.03
CA VAL A 350 20.45 13.58 -9.93
C VAL A 350 20.68 12.33 -9.09
N LYS A 351 21.51 11.41 -9.59
CA LYS A 351 22.13 10.35 -8.79
C LYS A 351 23.39 10.90 -8.11
N LEU A 352 23.49 10.72 -6.80
CA LEU A 352 24.65 11.06 -5.98
C LEU A 352 25.25 9.80 -5.37
N GLU A 353 26.57 9.65 -5.49
CA GLU A 353 27.37 8.65 -4.77
C GLU A 353 28.77 9.23 -4.51
N SER A 354 29.59 8.60 -3.68
CA SER A 354 30.95 9.11 -3.40
C SER A 354 31.85 9.26 -4.63
N GLY A 355 31.51 8.58 -5.73
CA GLY A 355 32.20 8.66 -7.03
C GLY A 355 31.78 9.84 -7.91
N GLY A 356 30.68 10.54 -7.60
CA GLY A 356 30.27 11.73 -8.33
C GLY A 356 28.76 11.96 -8.41
N ARG A 357 28.44 13.00 -9.18
CA ARG A 357 27.10 13.49 -9.47
C ARG A 357 26.75 13.15 -10.92
N VAL A 358 25.64 12.46 -11.16
CA VAL A 358 25.15 12.14 -12.51
C VAL A 358 23.74 12.69 -12.69
N VAL A 359 23.54 13.57 -13.67
CA VAL A 359 22.21 14.07 -14.04
C VAL A 359 21.47 12.99 -14.83
N ILE A 360 20.23 12.72 -14.46
CA ILE A 360 19.35 11.76 -15.13
C ILE A 360 18.52 12.50 -16.18
N CYS A 361 17.73 13.48 -15.74
CA CYS A 361 16.91 14.36 -16.57
C CYS A 361 16.51 15.58 -15.75
N ARG A 362 15.76 16.50 -16.34
CA ARG A 362 15.15 17.62 -15.63
C ARG A 362 13.70 17.32 -15.28
N SER A 363 13.24 17.84 -14.14
CA SER A 363 11.87 17.63 -13.66
C SER A 363 10.84 18.01 -14.72
N HIS A 364 11.02 19.15 -15.39
CA HIS A 364 10.10 19.61 -16.43
C HIS A 364 10.05 18.73 -17.70
N GLU A 365 11.03 17.85 -17.90
CA GLU A 365 11.04 16.89 -19.01
C GLU A 365 10.19 15.65 -18.71
N ILE A 366 9.80 15.45 -17.44
CA ILE A 366 8.97 14.33 -16.99
C ILE A 366 7.50 14.74 -17.11
N PRO A 367 6.70 14.17 -18.03
CA PRO A 367 5.36 14.67 -18.36
C PRO A 367 4.42 14.76 -17.15
N ILE A 368 4.44 13.75 -16.27
CA ILE A 368 3.58 13.69 -15.08
C ILE A 368 3.93 14.71 -14.00
N THR A 369 5.01 15.49 -14.15
CA THR A 369 5.38 16.54 -13.19
C THR A 369 4.76 17.89 -13.52
N LEU A 370 4.07 18.02 -14.66
CA LEU A 370 3.45 19.26 -15.12
C LEU A 370 4.45 20.42 -15.17
N GLY A 371 5.58 20.22 -15.86
CA GLY A 371 6.65 21.22 -15.94
C GLY A 371 7.39 21.44 -14.62
N GLY A 372 7.40 20.43 -13.73
CA GLY A 372 7.99 20.51 -12.38
C GLY A 372 7.06 21.08 -11.30
N ALA A 373 5.84 21.51 -11.64
CA ALA A 373 4.87 22.05 -10.67
C ALA A 373 4.39 20.98 -9.67
N ALA A 374 4.21 19.74 -10.13
CA ALA A 374 3.81 18.61 -9.29
C ALA A 374 5.01 18.02 -8.54
N ARG A 375 5.47 18.72 -7.49
CA ARG A 375 6.63 18.29 -6.67
C ARG A 375 6.50 16.88 -6.09
N HIS A 376 5.29 16.45 -5.76
CA HIS A 376 5.04 15.08 -5.30
C HIS A 376 5.33 14.05 -6.40
N ASN A 377 5.07 14.36 -7.67
CA ASN A 377 5.44 13.50 -8.79
C ASN A 377 6.93 13.56 -9.11
N VAL A 378 7.61 14.67 -8.82
CA VAL A 378 9.09 14.70 -8.86
C VAL A 378 9.68 13.75 -7.81
N ALA A 379 9.12 13.73 -6.60
CA ALA A 379 9.53 12.78 -5.56
C ALA A 379 9.26 11.32 -5.97
N ASN A 380 8.10 11.04 -6.58
CA ASN A 380 7.79 9.71 -7.14
C ASN A 380 8.74 9.31 -8.28
N ALA A 381 9.22 10.27 -9.08
CA ALA A 381 10.19 10.01 -10.14
C ALA A 381 11.57 9.68 -9.58
N LEU A 382 12.01 10.39 -8.55
CA LEU A 382 13.26 10.10 -7.82
C LEU A 382 13.21 8.72 -7.15
N SER A 383 12.08 8.37 -6.52
CA SER A 383 11.92 7.08 -5.88
C SER A 383 11.88 5.92 -6.89
N ALA A 384 11.21 6.10 -8.03
CA ALA A 384 11.20 5.11 -9.12
C ALA A 384 12.58 4.96 -9.79
N ALA A 385 13.32 6.06 -9.96
CA ALA A 385 14.70 6.02 -10.43
C ALA A 385 15.61 5.25 -9.46
N ALA A 386 15.49 5.50 -8.16
CA ALA A 386 16.24 4.77 -7.13
C ALA A 386 15.90 3.27 -7.13
N LEU A 387 14.60 2.94 -7.27
CA LEU A 387 14.07 1.57 -7.28
C LEU A 387 14.63 0.78 -8.46
N THR A 388 14.46 1.31 -9.66
CA THR A 388 14.88 0.65 -10.90
C THR A 388 16.40 0.61 -11.05
N HIS A 389 17.12 1.64 -10.61
CA HIS A 389 18.58 1.60 -10.56
C HIS A 389 19.09 0.50 -9.61
N SER A 390 18.43 0.33 -8.46
CA SER A 390 18.78 -0.72 -7.49
C SER A 390 18.45 -2.12 -7.99
N LEU A 391 17.52 -2.25 -8.95
CA LEU A 391 17.24 -3.48 -9.70
C LEU A 391 18.18 -3.70 -10.90
N GLY A 392 19.18 -2.83 -11.09
CA GLY A 392 20.22 -2.99 -12.12
C GLY A 392 19.94 -2.28 -13.45
N VAL A 393 18.93 -1.41 -13.53
CA VAL A 393 18.63 -0.63 -14.74
C VAL A 393 19.67 0.49 -14.93
N ALA A 394 20.09 0.69 -16.19
CA ALA A 394 21.03 1.75 -16.57
C ALA A 394 20.38 3.15 -16.48
N LEU A 395 21.17 4.19 -16.19
CA LEU A 395 20.63 5.54 -16.00
C LEU A 395 20.03 6.11 -17.30
N GLU A 396 20.51 5.68 -18.46
CA GLU A 396 19.99 6.06 -19.77
C GLU A 396 18.58 5.51 -20.01
N ASP A 397 18.32 4.27 -19.59
CA ASP A 397 16.99 3.64 -19.67
C ASP A 397 16.04 4.28 -18.64
N ILE A 398 16.54 4.61 -17.44
CA ILE A 398 15.77 5.36 -16.42
C ILE A 398 15.38 6.74 -16.95
N GLN A 399 16.33 7.49 -17.52
CA GLN A 399 16.07 8.78 -18.16
C GLN A 399 14.98 8.65 -19.23
N THR A 400 15.12 7.67 -20.12
CA THR A 400 14.16 7.43 -21.20
C THR A 400 12.78 7.09 -20.64
N GLY A 401 12.68 6.17 -19.68
CA GLY A 401 11.42 5.82 -19.05
C GLY A 401 10.73 7.01 -18.38
N LEU A 402 11.47 7.77 -17.58
CA LEU A 402 10.92 8.95 -16.90
C LEU A 402 10.40 10.02 -17.87
N THR A 403 11.11 10.26 -18.97
CA THR A 403 10.78 11.33 -19.94
C THR A 403 9.76 10.91 -20.99
N THR A 404 9.40 9.62 -21.08
CA THR A 404 8.46 9.11 -22.09
C THR A 404 7.12 8.65 -21.53
N MET A 405 7.02 8.40 -20.22
CA MET A 405 5.74 8.02 -19.60
C MET A 405 4.75 9.18 -19.69
N VAL A 406 3.61 8.95 -20.35
CA VAL A 406 2.56 9.96 -20.50
C VAL A 406 1.54 9.90 -19.37
N GLN A 407 0.76 10.97 -19.21
CA GLN A 407 -0.23 11.09 -18.13
C GLN A 407 -1.31 9.99 -18.18
N ASP A 408 -1.73 9.57 -19.37
CA ASP A 408 -2.73 8.51 -19.58
C ASP A 408 -2.30 7.14 -19.03
N GLU A 409 -1.00 6.92 -18.83
CA GLU A 409 -0.43 5.72 -18.21
C GLU A 409 -0.48 5.78 -16.67
N ASN A 410 -0.84 6.94 -16.11
CA ASN A 410 -1.07 7.16 -14.68
C ASN A 410 -2.50 7.68 -14.42
N PRO A 411 -3.56 6.94 -14.82
CA PRO A 411 -4.93 7.44 -14.76
C PRO A 411 -5.36 7.76 -13.33
N GLY A 412 -6.03 8.89 -13.16
CA GLY A 412 -6.54 9.39 -11.90
C GLY A 412 -5.47 9.86 -10.92
N ARG A 413 -4.26 10.19 -11.38
CA ARG A 413 -3.13 10.58 -10.53
C ARG A 413 -2.41 11.77 -11.17
N CYS A 414 -2.89 12.97 -10.84
CA CYS A 414 -2.41 14.26 -11.34
C CYS A 414 -2.42 14.34 -12.88
N ASN A 415 -3.57 14.07 -13.50
CA ASN A 415 -3.72 14.19 -14.95
C ASN A 415 -4.31 15.56 -15.31
N LEU A 416 -3.60 16.33 -16.12
CA LEU A 416 -4.01 17.62 -16.64
C LEU A 416 -4.39 17.50 -18.12
N TYR A 417 -5.64 17.79 -18.42
CA TYR A 417 -6.22 17.80 -19.77
C TYR A 417 -6.50 19.23 -20.23
N GLU A 418 -6.49 19.43 -21.53
CA GLU A 418 -6.94 20.65 -22.20
C GLU A 418 -8.36 20.43 -22.77
N LEU A 419 -9.28 21.38 -22.55
CA LEU A 419 -10.65 21.30 -23.04
C LEU A 419 -11.20 22.67 -23.46
N ASP A 420 -11.23 22.98 -24.76
CA ASP A 420 -11.66 24.27 -25.34
C ASP A 420 -11.11 25.51 -24.61
N GLY A 421 -9.80 25.53 -24.35
CA GLY A 421 -9.06 26.57 -23.65
C GLY A 421 -9.12 26.48 -22.12
N ARG A 422 -9.75 25.45 -21.55
CA ARG A 422 -9.82 25.19 -20.10
C ARG A 422 -8.79 24.14 -19.71
N SER A 423 -8.23 24.25 -18.51
CA SER A 423 -7.43 23.19 -17.92
C SER A 423 -8.29 22.35 -16.99
N VAL A 424 -8.24 21.03 -17.13
CA VAL A 424 -8.96 20.09 -16.24
C VAL A 424 -7.96 19.16 -15.58
N LEU A 425 -7.80 19.30 -14.28
CA LEU A 425 -6.98 18.45 -13.44
C LEU A 425 -7.84 17.36 -12.79
N VAL A 426 -7.49 16.09 -13.01
CA VAL A 426 -8.14 14.93 -12.39
C VAL A 426 -7.16 14.24 -11.44
N ASP A 427 -7.58 14.02 -10.20
CA ASP A 427 -6.73 13.43 -9.14
C ASP A 427 -7.52 12.54 -8.16
N PHE A 428 -6.82 11.84 -7.26
CA PHE A 428 -7.35 10.90 -6.26
C PHE A 428 -6.96 11.28 -4.82
N ALA A 429 -6.44 12.48 -4.58
CA ALA A 429 -6.13 12.97 -3.25
C ALA A 429 -7.34 12.84 -2.33
N HIS A 430 -7.16 12.16 -1.19
CA HIS A 430 -8.25 11.84 -0.25
C HIS A 430 -7.85 11.98 1.22
N ASN A 431 -6.55 12.11 1.50
CA ASN A 431 -6.01 12.36 2.84
C ASN A 431 -5.36 13.76 2.92
N PRO A 432 -5.19 14.33 4.13
CA PRO A 432 -4.72 15.71 4.29
C PRO A 432 -3.40 15.99 3.56
N ALA A 433 -2.42 15.09 3.65
CA ALA A 433 -1.13 15.27 2.99
C ALA A 433 -1.22 15.28 1.46
N ALA A 434 -2.02 14.38 0.87
CA ALA A 434 -2.25 14.35 -0.57
C ALA A 434 -2.98 15.62 -1.05
N MET A 435 -3.97 16.08 -0.28
CA MET A 435 -4.73 17.29 -0.59
C MET A 435 -3.83 18.53 -0.57
N MET A 436 -2.97 18.66 0.42
CA MET A 436 -2.01 19.76 0.49
C MET A 436 -1.02 19.74 -0.68
N ALA A 437 -0.50 18.56 -1.05
CA ALA A 437 0.37 18.42 -2.21
C ALA A 437 -0.33 18.78 -3.54
N LEU A 438 -1.62 18.46 -3.67
CA LEU A 438 -2.45 18.85 -4.80
C LEU A 438 -2.68 20.37 -4.83
N PHE A 439 -3.00 20.98 -3.69
CA PHE A 439 -3.24 22.41 -3.54
C PHE A 439 -2.01 23.25 -3.85
N ASP A 440 -0.84 22.84 -3.37
CA ASP A 440 0.43 23.50 -3.69
C ASP A 440 0.73 23.45 -5.18
N MET A 441 0.47 22.31 -5.83
CA MET A 441 0.60 22.19 -7.27
C MET A 441 -0.43 23.06 -8.02
N ALA A 442 -1.70 23.04 -7.62
CA ALA A 442 -2.77 23.82 -8.25
C ALA A 442 -2.55 25.34 -8.15
N ARG A 443 -1.84 25.82 -7.12
CA ARG A 443 -1.37 27.21 -7.03
C ARG A 443 -0.29 27.55 -8.05
N ALA A 444 0.56 26.58 -8.38
CA ALA A 444 1.64 26.74 -9.37
C ALA A 444 1.13 26.65 -10.82
N VAL A 445 -0.03 26.02 -11.05
CA VAL A 445 -0.71 26.02 -12.36
C VAL A 445 -1.36 27.38 -12.62
N PRO A 446 -0.98 28.08 -13.71
CA PRO A 446 -1.60 29.35 -14.09
C PRO A 446 -3.08 29.16 -14.41
N ALA A 447 -3.94 29.99 -13.80
CA ALA A 447 -5.38 29.99 -14.06
C ALA A 447 -5.97 31.37 -13.73
N GLU A 448 -6.96 31.80 -14.52
CA GLU A 448 -7.73 33.02 -14.23
C GLU A 448 -8.68 32.81 -13.07
N ARG A 449 -9.38 31.66 -13.05
CA ARG A 449 -10.29 31.25 -11.99
C ARG A 449 -10.15 29.76 -11.69
N ARG A 450 -10.50 29.34 -10.48
CA ARG A 450 -10.39 27.94 -10.04
C ARG A 450 -11.73 27.41 -9.51
N VAL A 451 -12.10 26.22 -9.96
CA VAL A 451 -13.20 25.44 -9.38
C VAL A 451 -12.68 24.10 -8.86
N LEU A 452 -13.09 23.73 -7.65
CA LEU A 452 -12.78 22.43 -7.05
C LEU A 452 -14.07 21.60 -6.92
N CYS A 453 -14.03 20.40 -7.47
CA CYS A 453 -15.01 19.34 -7.27
C CYS A 453 -14.42 18.31 -6.30
N PHE A 454 -15.03 18.13 -5.14
CA PHE A 454 -14.58 17.16 -4.15
C PHE A 454 -15.70 16.64 -3.24
N GLY A 455 -15.45 15.51 -2.60
CA GLY A 455 -16.24 14.99 -1.48
C GLY A 455 -15.32 14.52 -0.35
N GLN A 456 -15.90 13.94 0.70
CA GLN A 456 -15.14 13.29 1.76
C GLN A 456 -15.89 12.09 2.32
N ALA A 457 -15.17 11.04 2.70
CA ALA A 457 -15.73 9.86 3.34
C ALA A 457 -16.27 10.20 4.74
N GLY A 458 -17.42 9.61 5.11
CA GLY A 458 -18.14 9.98 6.33
C GLY A 458 -17.55 9.45 7.64
N ASP A 459 -16.56 8.57 7.57
CA ASP A 459 -15.80 8.08 8.74
C ASP A 459 -14.73 9.07 9.21
N ARG A 460 -14.49 10.17 8.48
CA ARG A 460 -13.64 11.26 8.96
C ARG A 460 -14.35 12.06 10.04
N THR A 461 -13.57 12.58 11.00
CA THR A 461 -14.10 13.45 12.05
C THR A 461 -14.58 14.78 11.44
N ASP A 462 -15.54 15.43 12.09
CA ASP A 462 -16.02 16.74 11.64
C ASP A 462 -14.89 17.77 11.50
N GLU A 463 -13.90 17.73 12.40
CA GLU A 463 -12.78 18.67 12.36
C GLU A 463 -11.88 18.43 11.14
N LEU A 464 -11.59 17.18 10.79
CA LEU A 464 -10.82 16.88 9.58
C LEU A 464 -11.55 17.32 8.30
N ILE A 465 -12.89 17.20 8.28
CA ILE A 465 -13.71 17.70 7.16
C ILE A 465 -13.63 19.24 7.08
N ARG A 466 -13.66 19.93 8.24
CA ARG A 466 -13.53 21.40 8.30
C ARG A 466 -12.14 21.87 7.88
N GLU A 467 -11.09 21.21 8.33
CA GLU A 467 -9.70 21.51 7.95
C GLU A 467 -9.53 21.40 6.44
N LEU A 468 -10.01 20.30 5.84
CA LEU A 468 -10.01 20.11 4.38
C LEU A 468 -10.70 21.27 3.64
N ALA A 469 -11.90 21.67 4.08
CA ALA A 469 -12.63 22.78 3.47
C ALA A 469 -11.89 24.11 3.61
N ARG A 470 -11.26 24.37 4.76
CA ARG A 470 -10.45 25.57 5.02
C ARG A 470 -9.23 25.62 4.09
N ASP A 471 -8.50 24.52 3.97
CA ASP A 471 -7.30 24.44 3.14
C ASP A 471 -7.63 24.54 1.65
N ALA A 472 -8.72 23.91 1.22
CA ALA A 472 -9.26 24.05 -0.12
C ALA A 472 -9.56 25.51 -0.44
N TRP A 473 -10.27 26.22 0.42
CA TRP A 473 -10.61 27.63 0.21
C TRP A 473 -9.36 28.52 0.14
N ALA A 474 -8.33 28.21 0.92
CA ALA A 474 -7.07 28.95 0.99
C ALA A 474 -6.24 28.92 -0.31
N ILE A 475 -6.61 28.13 -1.33
CA ILE A 475 -5.96 28.20 -2.66
C ILE A 475 -6.55 29.29 -3.57
N GLY A 476 -7.58 30.01 -3.11
CA GLY A 476 -8.25 31.06 -3.88
C GLY A 476 -9.22 30.49 -4.91
N LEU A 477 -10.20 29.72 -4.43
CA LEU A 477 -11.26 29.15 -5.26
C LEU A 477 -12.33 30.20 -5.58
N ASP A 478 -12.81 30.17 -6.82
CA ASP A 478 -13.95 30.97 -7.28
C ASP A 478 -15.27 30.21 -7.16
N ARG A 479 -15.21 28.88 -7.22
CA ARG A 479 -16.35 27.98 -7.02
C ARG A 479 -15.91 26.68 -6.35
N VAL A 480 -16.82 26.11 -5.56
CA VAL A 480 -16.70 24.79 -4.95
C VAL A 480 -17.94 23.98 -5.31
N VAL A 481 -17.73 22.78 -5.82
CA VAL A 481 -18.81 21.81 -6.07
C VAL A 481 -18.56 20.59 -5.19
N VAL A 482 -19.43 20.38 -4.20
CA VAL A 482 -19.32 19.25 -3.27
C VAL A 482 -20.09 18.08 -3.85
N SER A 483 -19.41 16.95 -4.03
CA SER A 483 -20.01 15.69 -4.48
C SER A 483 -20.51 14.90 -3.28
N GLU A 484 -21.74 14.39 -3.35
CA GLU A 484 -22.19 13.33 -2.46
C GLU A 484 -21.45 12.02 -2.78
N LEU A 485 -21.06 11.29 -1.75
CA LEU A 485 -20.34 10.02 -1.87
C LEU A 485 -21.17 8.90 -1.25
N ALA A 486 -22.26 8.52 -1.91
CA ALA A 486 -23.25 7.57 -1.40
C ALA A 486 -22.65 6.25 -0.85
N THR A 487 -21.65 5.69 -1.55
CA THR A 487 -20.94 4.46 -1.13
C THR A 487 -20.04 4.68 0.10
N TYR A 488 -19.68 5.92 0.39
CA TYR A 488 -18.74 6.31 1.44
C TYR A 488 -19.39 7.11 2.57
N HIS A 489 -20.71 7.08 2.72
CA HIS A 489 -21.40 7.70 3.86
C HIS A 489 -20.90 7.19 5.22
N ARG A 490 -20.52 5.90 5.30
CA ARG A 490 -19.88 5.26 6.47
C ARG A 490 -20.54 5.63 7.82
N GLY A 491 -21.88 5.61 7.86
CA GLY A 491 -22.67 5.87 9.06
C GLY A 491 -23.25 7.29 9.17
N ARG A 492 -22.87 8.22 8.27
CA ARG A 492 -23.51 9.54 8.16
C ARG A 492 -24.76 9.52 7.29
N GLN A 493 -25.63 10.51 7.47
CA GLN A 493 -26.79 10.73 6.60
C GLN A 493 -26.37 11.49 5.33
N HIS A 494 -27.18 11.34 4.29
CA HIS A 494 -27.06 12.13 3.06
C HIS A 494 -27.06 13.63 3.37
N GLY A 495 -26.15 14.39 2.77
CA GLY A 495 -25.99 15.82 2.99
C GLY A 495 -25.23 16.24 4.25
N ASP A 496 -24.92 15.32 5.17
CA ASP A 496 -24.21 15.67 6.43
C ASP A 496 -22.81 16.22 6.15
N VAL A 497 -22.04 15.54 5.30
CA VAL A 497 -20.67 15.96 4.93
C VAL A 497 -20.73 17.29 4.18
N PHE A 498 -21.68 17.45 3.25
CA PHE A 498 -21.88 18.70 2.55
C PHE A 498 -22.18 19.86 3.50
N ALA A 499 -23.06 19.68 4.48
CA ALA A 499 -23.40 20.72 5.44
C ALA A 499 -22.17 21.19 6.23
N ILE A 500 -21.30 20.27 6.66
CA ILE A 500 -20.06 20.60 7.37
C ILE A 500 -19.11 21.39 6.49
N ILE A 501 -18.88 20.92 5.24
CA ILE A 501 -18.01 21.60 4.27
C ILE A 501 -18.55 23.00 3.99
N ARG A 502 -19.83 23.13 3.65
CA ARG A 502 -20.49 24.40 3.35
C ARG A 502 -20.35 25.39 4.50
N ASP A 503 -20.68 24.96 5.72
CA ASP A 503 -20.61 25.83 6.89
C ASP A 503 -19.19 26.37 7.12
N GLU A 504 -18.17 25.55 6.90
CA GLU A 504 -16.79 25.97 7.05
C GLU A 504 -16.31 26.89 5.92
N LEU A 505 -16.70 26.63 4.67
CA LEU A 505 -16.42 27.52 3.54
C LEU A 505 -17.03 28.90 3.76
N VAL A 506 -18.28 28.98 4.20
CA VAL A 506 -18.95 30.26 4.53
C VAL A 506 -18.23 30.99 5.66
N ARG A 507 -17.77 30.27 6.70
CA ARG A 507 -16.95 30.87 7.77
C ARG A 507 -15.62 31.42 7.26
N CYS A 508 -15.03 30.77 6.24
CA CYS A 508 -13.81 31.23 5.59
C CYS A 508 -14.05 32.38 4.59
N GLY A 509 -15.30 32.79 4.39
CA GLY A 509 -15.68 33.95 3.58
C GLY A 509 -16.21 33.63 2.19
N ALA A 510 -16.53 32.37 1.89
CA ALA A 510 -17.22 32.01 0.66
C ALA A 510 -18.67 32.52 0.65
N ASP A 511 -19.12 33.07 -0.48
CA ASP A 511 -20.54 33.35 -0.70
C ASP A 511 -21.29 32.05 -1.00
N ASP A 512 -22.54 31.95 -0.55
CA ASP A 512 -23.37 30.76 -0.76
C ASP A 512 -23.57 30.43 -2.27
N SER A 513 -23.51 31.45 -3.14
CA SER A 513 -23.58 31.29 -4.60
C SER A 513 -22.35 30.63 -5.24
N GLN A 514 -21.24 30.56 -4.49
CA GLN A 514 -20.00 29.91 -4.91
C GLN A 514 -19.96 28.42 -4.52
N ILE A 515 -20.93 27.95 -3.76
CA ILE A 515 -20.97 26.58 -3.23
C ILE A 515 -22.14 25.84 -3.88
N GLU A 516 -21.87 24.67 -4.43
CA GLU A 516 -22.86 23.79 -5.04
C GLU A 516 -22.77 22.38 -4.44
N HIS A 517 -23.89 21.65 -4.39
CA HIS A 517 -23.97 20.26 -3.95
C HIS A 517 -24.63 19.43 -5.05
N ASN A 518 -24.00 18.32 -5.43
CA ASN A 518 -24.51 17.41 -6.44
C ASN A 518 -24.48 15.96 -5.93
N GLU A 519 -25.35 15.11 -6.47
CA GLU A 519 -25.55 13.73 -6.01
C GLU A 519 -24.41 12.80 -6.43
N THR A 520 -23.68 13.17 -7.49
CA THR A 520 -22.58 12.36 -8.00
C THR A 520 -21.36 13.21 -8.37
N GLU A 521 -20.22 12.54 -8.40
CA GLU A 521 -18.96 13.08 -8.95
C GLU A 521 -19.10 13.47 -10.42
N MET A 522 -19.85 12.72 -11.22
CA MET A 522 -20.09 13.02 -12.63
C MET A 522 -20.92 14.29 -12.83
N GLU A 523 -21.98 14.48 -12.03
CA GLU A 523 -22.76 15.72 -12.04
C GLU A 523 -21.91 16.92 -11.61
N SER A 524 -21.09 16.74 -10.56
CA SER A 524 -20.16 17.76 -10.07
C SER A 524 -19.18 18.19 -11.15
N PHE A 525 -18.59 17.21 -11.84
CA PHE A 525 -17.68 17.43 -12.95
C PHE A 525 -18.35 18.20 -14.10
N ASN A 526 -19.53 17.75 -14.56
CA ASN A 526 -20.24 18.42 -15.66
C ASN A 526 -20.59 19.87 -15.29
N SER A 527 -21.08 20.11 -14.07
CA SER A 527 -21.41 21.47 -13.59
C SER A 527 -20.17 22.38 -13.56
N ALA A 528 -19.03 21.89 -13.07
CA ALA A 528 -17.81 22.66 -13.06
C ALA A 528 -17.27 22.98 -14.46
N VAL A 529 -17.36 22.04 -15.40
CA VAL A 529 -16.98 22.26 -16.80
C VAL A 529 -17.91 23.26 -17.49
N GLU A 530 -19.22 23.23 -17.19
CA GLU A 530 -20.20 24.21 -17.70
C GLU A 530 -19.98 25.62 -17.12
N TRP A 531 -19.55 25.72 -15.87
CA TRP A 531 -19.21 26.99 -15.23
C TRP A 531 -17.89 27.60 -15.73
N ALA A 532 -16.92 26.73 -16.04
CA ALA A 532 -15.58 27.11 -16.48
C ALA A 532 -15.58 27.73 -17.89
N ARG A 533 -14.64 28.65 -18.09
CA ARG A 533 -14.40 29.38 -19.35
C ARG A 533 -12.93 29.23 -19.75
N PRO A 534 -12.56 29.54 -21.01
CA PRO A 534 -11.16 29.51 -21.42
C PRO A 534 -10.29 30.31 -20.44
N GLY A 535 -9.15 29.72 -20.02
CA GLY A 535 -8.25 30.28 -19.01
C GLY A 535 -8.49 29.81 -17.56
N ASP A 536 -9.61 29.12 -17.28
CA ASP A 536 -9.91 28.59 -15.95
C ASP A 536 -9.31 27.19 -15.72
N LEU A 537 -9.15 26.85 -14.45
CA LEU A 537 -8.75 25.52 -13.98
C LEU A 537 -9.90 24.83 -13.25
N VAL A 538 -10.29 23.66 -13.74
CA VAL A 538 -11.21 22.72 -13.09
C VAL A 538 -10.37 21.66 -12.37
N ILE A 539 -10.58 21.48 -11.07
CA ILE A 539 -9.91 20.45 -10.26
C ILE A 539 -10.97 19.43 -9.85
N MET A 540 -10.82 18.18 -10.28
CA MET A 540 -11.76 17.09 -10.02
C MET A 540 -11.09 15.98 -9.22
N LEU A 541 -11.52 15.79 -7.98
CA LEU A 541 -11.16 14.61 -7.19
C LEU A 541 -12.13 13.47 -7.53
N ALA A 542 -11.61 12.42 -8.16
CA ALA A 542 -12.38 11.26 -8.61
C ALA A 542 -12.23 10.07 -7.64
N LEU A 543 -12.80 10.21 -6.45
CA LEU A 543 -12.71 9.27 -5.33
C LEU A 543 -13.45 7.96 -5.58
N SER A 544 -14.52 7.95 -6.39
CA SER A 544 -15.18 6.71 -6.83
C SER A 544 -14.50 6.06 -8.04
N GLY A 545 -13.38 6.63 -8.51
CA GLY A 545 -12.59 6.15 -9.63
C GLY A 545 -12.54 7.14 -10.80
N ALA A 546 -11.38 7.26 -11.43
CA ALA A 546 -11.14 8.25 -12.50
C ALA A 546 -11.69 7.83 -13.88
N ALA A 547 -11.90 6.53 -14.12
CA ALA A 547 -12.27 6.02 -15.44
C ALA A 547 -13.55 6.66 -16.03
N PRO A 548 -14.66 6.84 -15.27
CA PRO A 548 -15.84 7.53 -15.78
C PRO A 548 -15.56 8.99 -16.16
N ILE A 549 -14.80 9.72 -15.35
CA ILE A 549 -14.46 11.13 -15.61
C ILE A 549 -13.57 11.25 -16.86
N GLN A 550 -12.57 10.37 -16.99
CA GLN A 550 -11.71 10.34 -18.18
C GLN A 550 -12.49 9.99 -19.46
N ALA A 551 -13.42 9.04 -19.38
CA ALA A 551 -14.30 8.72 -20.50
C ALA A 551 -15.12 9.94 -20.92
N ARG A 552 -15.66 10.68 -19.95
CA ARG A 552 -16.39 11.92 -20.20
C ARG A 552 -15.52 13.01 -20.81
N LEU A 553 -14.28 13.18 -20.35
CA LEU A 553 -13.32 14.10 -20.95
C LEU A 553 -13.04 13.78 -22.42
N LYS A 554 -12.85 12.49 -22.74
CA LYS A 554 -12.66 12.02 -24.11
C LYS A 554 -13.89 12.28 -24.99
N GLU A 555 -15.10 12.10 -24.47
CA GLU A 555 -16.34 12.46 -25.18
C GLU A 555 -16.46 13.97 -25.48
N LEU A 556 -15.93 14.80 -24.58
CA LEU A 556 -15.90 16.25 -24.73
C LEU A 556 -14.75 16.73 -25.64
N GLY A 557 -13.88 15.83 -26.10
CA GLY A 557 -12.75 16.14 -26.97
C GLY A 557 -11.55 16.72 -26.25
N ALA A 558 -11.38 16.42 -24.95
CA ALA A 558 -10.21 16.84 -24.21
C ALA A 558 -8.93 16.12 -24.68
N GLU A 559 -7.81 16.84 -24.73
CA GLU A 559 -6.48 16.35 -25.09
C GLU A 559 -5.55 16.20 -23.88
#